data_AF-A0A9E2CXW1-F1
#
_entry.id   AF-A0A9E2CXW1-F1
#
_cell.length_a   1.000
_cell.length_b   1.000
_cell.length_c   1.000
_cell.angle_alpha   90.00
_cell.angle_beta   90.00
_cell.angle_gamma   90.00
#
_symmetry.space_group_name_H-M   'P 1'
#
loop_
_entity.id
_entity.type
_entity.pdbx_description
1 polymer ?
#
loop_
_entity_poly.entity_id
_entity_poly.type
_entity_poly.pdbx_seq_one_letter_code
_entity_poly.pdbx_strand_id
1 'polypeptide(L)' 'MKKITSTLLAIAFALSTAGAVFAASGKCTVVAVDDNKVTLDCGSNAGDFPVGTDVKIKSEKKKAIEGC' A
#
# COMPACT_ATOMS: atom_id res chain seq x y z
N MET A 1 8.58 40.84 13.07
CA MET A 1 8.21 40.15 11.81
C MET A 1 8.98 38.85 11.52
N LYS A 2 10.31 38.72 11.72
CA LYS A 2 11.06 37.48 11.43
C LYS A 2 10.65 36.21 12.22
N LYS A 3 10.06 36.34 13.42
CA LYS A 3 9.74 35.19 14.28
C LYS A 3 8.41 34.50 13.93
N ILE A 4 7.52 35.21 13.25
CA ILE A 4 6.15 34.76 12.95
C ILE A 4 6.17 33.86 11.70
N THR A 5 7.05 34.17 10.76
CA THR A 5 7.24 33.41 9.51
C THR A 5 7.84 32.03 9.76
N SER A 6 8.77 31.89 10.72
CA SER A 6 9.35 30.58 11.07
C SER A 6 8.35 29.64 11.72
N THR A 7 7.45 30.15 12.58
CA THR A 7 6.45 29.30 13.25
C THR A 7 5.40 28.79 12.27
N LEU A 8 4.99 29.62 11.30
CA LEU A 8 4.04 29.22 10.27
C LEU A 8 4.60 28.12 9.35
N LEU A 9 5.89 28.20 9.02
CA LEU A 9 6.56 27.20 8.18
C LEU A 9 6.71 25.84 8.89
N ALA A 10 6.97 25.85 10.20
CA ALA A 10 7.03 24.63 11.01
C ALA A 10 5.68 23.91 11.10
N ILE A 11 4.58 24.67 11.19
CA ILE A 11 3.22 24.12 11.23
C ILE A 11 2.84 23.52 9.87
N ALA A 12 3.19 24.18 8.75
CA ALA A 12 2.95 23.66 7.41
C ALA A 12 3.74 22.36 7.13
N PHE A 13 4.96 22.24 7.66
CA PHE A 13 5.77 21.03 7.51
C PHE A 13 5.23 19.86 8.34
N ALA A 14 4.75 20.12 9.56
CA ALA A 14 4.14 19.11 10.42
C ALA A 14 2.82 18.55 9.86
N LEU A 15 2.06 19.35 9.10
CA LEU A 15 0.84 18.91 8.42
C LEU A 15 1.12 18.10 7.15
N SER A 16 2.31 18.24 6.56
CA SER A 16 2.67 17.57 5.30
C SER A 16 3.05 16.09 5.48
N THR A 17 3.32 15.64 6.71
CA THR A 17 3.66 14.23 6.99
C THR A 17 2.42 13.35 7.22
N ALA A 18 1.23 13.93 7.38
CA ALA A 18 -0.04 13.19 7.45
C ALA A 18 -0.49 12.61 6.10
N GLY A 19 0.16 13.01 5.01
CA GLY A 19 -0.06 12.51 3.65
C GLY A 19 0.87 11.37 3.24
N ALA A 20 1.60 10.74 4.17
CA ALA A 20 2.25 9.47 3.89
C ALA A 20 1.16 8.46 3.56
N VAL A 21 0.90 8.29 2.27
CA VAL A 21 0.02 7.29 1.69
C VAL A 21 0.55 5.94 2.18
N PHE A 22 0.04 5.48 3.30
CA PHE A 22 0.08 4.07 3.64
C PHE A 22 -0.63 3.42 2.47
N ALA A 23 0.14 2.84 1.56
CA ALA A 23 -0.39 1.96 0.54
C ALA A 23 -1.17 0.90 1.31
N ALA A 24 -2.49 1.09 1.36
CA ALA A 24 -3.44 0.12 1.86
C ALA A 24 -3.18 -1.11 1.00
N SER A 25 -2.35 -1.99 1.51
CA SER A 25 -2.06 -3.25 0.86
C SER A 25 -3.33 -4.05 1.08
N GLY A 26 -4.33 -3.80 0.24
CA GLY A 26 -5.61 -4.48 0.27
C GLY A 26 -5.29 -5.96 0.26
N LYS A 27 -5.62 -6.65 1.35
CA LYS A 27 -5.39 -8.08 1.45
C LYS A 27 -6.38 -8.76 0.52
N CYS A 28 -5.97 -9.02 -0.71
CA CYS A 28 -6.77 -9.80 -1.64
C CYS A 28 -6.52 -11.29 -1.38
N THR A 29 -7.57 -12.09 -1.49
CA THR A 29 -7.50 -13.54 -1.39
C THR A 29 -7.54 -14.16 -2.77
N VAL A 30 -6.67 -15.13 -3.04
CA VAL A 30 -6.73 -15.91 -4.28
C VAL A 30 -7.91 -16.87 -4.16
N VAL A 31 -8.91 -16.73 -5.01
CA VAL A 31 -10.12 -17.58 -5.00
C VAL A 31 -10.08 -18.65 -6.08
N ALA A 32 -9.36 -18.42 -7.17
CA ALA A 32 -9.15 -19.39 -8.24
C ALA A 32 -7.83 -19.16 -8.96
N VAL A 33 -7.25 -20.25 -9.48
CA VAL A 33 -6.07 -20.24 -10.35
C VAL A 33 -6.37 -21.15 -11.53
N ASP A 34 -6.41 -20.57 -12.73
CA ASP A 34 -6.73 -21.24 -13.98
C ASP A 34 -5.58 -21.03 -14.97
N ASP A 35 -4.77 -22.06 -15.18
CA ASP A 35 -3.54 -22.05 -15.98
C ASP A 35 -2.60 -20.87 -15.61
N ASN A 36 -2.70 -19.76 -16.36
CA ASN A 36 -1.89 -18.56 -16.23
C ASN A 36 -2.67 -17.35 -15.67
N LYS A 37 -3.92 -17.54 -15.24
CA LYS A 37 -4.78 -16.49 -14.71
C LYS A 37 -5.04 -16.74 -13.23
N VAL A 38 -4.96 -15.67 -12.43
CA VAL A 38 -5.27 -15.69 -11.00
C VAL A 38 -6.47 -14.78 -10.77
N THR A 39 -7.51 -15.32 -10.13
CA THR A 39 -8.67 -14.55 -9.71
C THR A 39 -8.49 -14.12 -8.26
N LEU A 40 -8.46 -12.81 -8.04
CA LEU A 40 -8.29 -12.20 -6.73
C LEU A 40 -9.63 -11.62 -6.25
N ASP A 41 -10.05 -11.99 -5.05
CA ASP A 41 -11.10 -11.28 -4.32
C ASP A 41 -10.45 -10.24 -3.41
N CYS A 42 -10.58 -8.97 -3.80
CA CYS A 42 -10.07 -7.82 -3.05
C CYS A 42 -11.19 -7.11 -2.24
N GLY A 43 -12.40 -7.66 -2.20
CA GLY A 43 -13.57 -7.05 -1.58
C GLY A 43 -13.81 -5.62 -2.06
N SER A 44 -14.05 -4.71 -1.13
CA SER A 44 -14.30 -3.29 -1.41
C SER A 44 -13.15 -2.55 -2.11
N ASN A 45 -11.93 -3.12 -2.10
CA ASN A 45 -10.75 -2.51 -2.72
C ASN A 45 -10.58 -2.94 -4.19
N ALA A 46 -11.48 -3.76 -4.74
CA ALA A 46 -11.40 -4.18 -6.15
C ALA A 46 -11.42 -2.98 -7.11
N GLY A 47 -12.12 -1.89 -6.75
CA GLY A 47 -12.17 -0.65 -7.52
C GLY A 47 -10.84 0.09 -7.61
N ASP A 48 -9.88 -0.20 -6.73
CA ASP A 48 -8.57 0.44 -6.70
C ASP A 48 -7.60 -0.14 -7.76
N PHE A 49 -7.99 -1.23 -8.43
CA PHE A 49 -7.20 -1.92 -9.45
C PHE A 49 -7.91 -1.89 -10.82
N PRO A 50 -7.86 -0.74 -11.53
CA PRO A 50 -8.51 -0.64 -12.83
C PRO A 50 -7.85 -1.55 -13.87
N VAL A 51 -8.63 -1.95 -14.87
CA VAL A 51 -8.19 -2.85 -15.95
C VAL A 51 -6.98 -2.25 -16.66
N GLY A 52 -5.95 -3.06 -16.87
CA GLY A 52 -4.69 -2.64 -17.51
C GLY A 52 -3.64 -2.11 -16.53
N THR A 53 -3.92 -2.08 -15.23
CA THR A 53 -2.93 -1.72 -14.20
C THR A 53 -1.99 -2.90 -13.93
N ASP A 54 -0.68 -2.63 -13.96
CA ASP A 54 0.32 -3.60 -13.52
C ASP A 54 0.31 -3.73 -11.98
N VAL A 55 -0.01 -4.92 -11.48
CA VAL A 55 -0.05 -5.21 -10.04
C VAL A 55 1.13 -6.09 -9.66
N LYS A 56 1.92 -5.64 -8.67
CA LYS A 56 3.05 -6.41 -8.15
C LYS A 56 2.60 -7.36 -7.05
N ILE A 57 2.50 -8.65 -7.37
CA ILE A 57 2.23 -9.71 -6.39
C ILE A 57 3.53 -10.07 -5.68
N LYS A 58 3.58 -9.88 -4.35
CA LYS A 58 4.68 -10.33 -3.51
C LYS A 58 4.27 -11.61 -2.81
N SER A 59 4.99 -12.70 -3.06
CA SER A 59 4.86 -13.89 -2.23
C SER A 59 5.48 -13.63 -0.85
N GLU A 60 4.78 -14.02 0.21
CA GLU A 60 5.41 -14.09 1.52
C GLU A 60 6.54 -15.11 1.42
N LYS A 61 7.78 -14.67 1.63
CA LYS A 61 8.89 -15.58 1.85
C LYS A 61 8.51 -16.36 3.11
N LYS A 62 8.23 -17.67 2.99
CA LYS A 62 8.25 -18.55 4.16
C LYS A 62 9.57 -18.22 4.86
N LYS A 63 9.51 -17.68 6.08
CA LYS A 63 10.71 -17.62 6.92
C LYS A 63 11.22 -19.05 6.91
N ALA A 64 12.39 -19.28 6.29
CA ALA A 64 13.12 -20.49 6.57
C ALA A 64 13.20 -20.52 8.10
N ILE A 65 12.60 -21.54 8.70
CA ILE A 65 12.72 -21.77 10.13
C ILE A 65 14.21 -22.10 10.28
N GLU A 66 15.00 -21.07 10.60
CA GLU A 66 16.39 -21.27 10.97
C GLU A 66 16.40 -21.91 12.34
N GLY A 67 16.80 -23.18 12.38
CA GLY A 67 17.22 -23.86 13.60
C GLY A 67 16.36 -25.08 13.97
N CYS A 68 16.98 -26.26 13.80
CA CYS A 68 16.72 -27.58 14.42
C CYS A 68 15.28 -28.09 14.53
#